data_AF-A0ABD2GAL8-F1
#
_entry.id   AF-A0ABD2GAL8-F1
#
_cell.length_a   1.000
_cell.length_b   1.000
_cell.length_c   1.000
_cell.angle_alpha   90.00
_cell.angle_beta   90.00
_cell.angle_gamma   90.00
#
_symmetry.space_group_name_H-M   'P 1'
#
loop_
_entity.id
_entity.type
_entity.pdbx_description
1 polymer ?
#
loop_
_entity_poly.entity_id
_entity_poly.type
_entity_poly.pdbx_seq_one_letter_code
_entity_poly.pdbx_strand_id
1 'polypeptide(L)'
;MLVEYSASRGFRSEVDMFVAQAVLQFLCLKNKSGASVVFSTYTEKHPSIEKGPPFVQPLLNFIWFLLLAVDGGKLTVFTVLCEQYQPSLKRDPMYNEVSVDAHLFIL
;
A
#
# COMPACT_ATOMS: atom_id res chain seq x y z
N MET A 1 -5.43 16.76 0.89
CA MET A 1 -5.21 16.31 -0.52
C MET A 1 -5.66 14.86 -0.81
N LEU A 2 -5.09 13.78 -0.22
CA LEU A 2 -5.64 12.42 -0.46
C LEU A 2 -6.80 12.05 0.47
N VAL A 3 -6.69 12.34 1.76
CA VAL A 3 -7.76 12.07 2.77
C VAL A 3 -9.06 12.82 2.42
N GLU A 4 -8.95 14.08 2.03
CA GLU A 4 -10.09 14.87 1.60
C GLU A 4 -10.70 14.33 0.31
N TYR A 5 -9.87 13.87 -0.63
CA TYR A 5 -10.37 13.34 -1.90
C TYR A 5 -11.09 12.00 -1.73
N SER A 6 -10.54 11.07 -0.94
CA SER A 6 -11.20 9.81 -0.62
C SER A 6 -12.49 10.04 0.16
N ALA A 7 -12.51 10.97 1.12
CA ALA A 7 -13.69 11.29 1.89
C ALA A 7 -14.79 12.00 1.07
N SER A 8 -14.40 12.78 0.05
CA SER A 8 -15.34 13.58 -0.76
C SER A 8 -15.89 12.84 -1.97
N ARG A 9 -15.12 11.92 -2.56
CA ARG A 9 -15.44 11.31 -3.86
C ARG A 9 -15.21 9.80 -3.95
N GLY A 10 -14.62 9.17 -2.93
CA GLY A 10 -14.39 7.74 -2.91
C GLY A 10 -15.54 6.97 -2.26
N PHE A 11 -15.75 5.71 -2.67
CA PHE A 11 -16.60 4.81 -1.91
C PHE A 11 -15.90 4.41 -0.60
N ARG A 12 -16.67 4.17 0.47
CA ARG A 12 -16.09 3.77 1.78
C ARG A 12 -15.24 2.51 1.69
N SER A 13 -15.52 1.63 0.73
CA SER A 13 -14.77 0.41 0.45
C SER A 13 -13.42 0.65 -0.23
N GLU A 14 -13.18 1.82 -0.82
CA GLU A 14 -11.98 2.13 -1.62
C GLU A 14 -10.94 2.94 -0.86
N VAL A 15 -11.21 3.30 0.39
CA VAL A 15 -10.33 4.11 1.25
C VAL A 15 -8.91 3.53 1.33
N ASP A 16 -8.79 2.21 1.43
CA ASP A 16 -7.51 1.49 1.43
C ASP A 16 -6.80 1.52 0.07
N MET A 17 -7.55 1.57 -1.03
CA MET A 17 -7.03 1.61 -2.40
C MET A 17 -6.35 2.94 -2.71
N PHE A 18 -6.86 4.07 -2.21
CA PHE A 18 -6.24 5.39 -2.43
C PHE A 18 -4.81 5.46 -1.89
N VAL A 19 -4.60 5.00 -0.65
CA VAL A 19 -3.26 5.00 -0.05
C VAL A 19 -2.38 3.92 -0.66
N ALA A 20 -2.92 2.74 -0.99
CA ALA A 20 -2.17 1.70 -1.68
C ALA A 20 -1.60 2.21 -3.01
N GLN A 21 -2.43 2.85 -3.83
CA GLN A 21 -2.00 3.41 -5.11
C GLN A 21 -0.90 4.47 -4.93
N ALA A 22 -1.07 5.41 -3.98
CA ALA A 22 -0.07 6.44 -3.72
C ALA A 22 1.27 5.84 -3.26
N VAL A 23 1.24 4.88 -2.34
CA VAL A 23 2.44 4.19 -1.85
C VAL A 23 3.17 3.48 -2.98
N LEU A 24 2.45 2.71 -3.79
CA LEU A 24 3.02 2.00 -4.94
C LEU A 24 3.65 2.97 -5.95
N GLN A 25 3.01 4.10 -6.25
CA GLN A 25 3.58 5.14 -7.12
C GLN A 25 4.87 5.75 -6.54
N PHE A 26 4.92 6.04 -5.24
CA PHE A 26 6.14 6.52 -4.59
C PHE A 26 7.28 5.49 -4.68
N LEU A 27 6.97 4.20 -4.54
CA LEU A 27 7.93 3.12 -4.72
C LEU A 27 8.44 3.04 -6.16
N CYS A 28 7.59 3.24 -7.17
CA CYS A 28 8.00 3.37 -8.58
C CYS A 28 8.97 4.53 -8.82
N LEU A 29 8.82 5.62 -8.09
CA LEU A 29 9.75 6.75 -8.13
C LEU A 29 11.01 6.56 -7.27
N LYS A 30 11.25 5.34 -6.76
CA LYS A 30 12.32 5.00 -5.80
C LYS A 30 12.30 5.85 -4.52
N ASN A 31 11.17 6.45 -4.18
CA ASN A 31 11.02 7.32 -3.02
C ASN A 31 10.42 6.55 -1.84
N LYS A 32 11.25 5.70 -1.22
CA LYS A 32 10.87 4.87 -0.06
C LYS A 32 10.42 5.70 1.13
N SER A 33 11.12 6.81 1.40
CA SER A 33 10.78 7.72 2.50
C SER A 33 9.40 8.36 2.31
N GLY A 34 9.12 8.86 1.10
CA GLY A 34 7.81 9.40 0.74
C GLY A 34 6.68 8.38 0.86
N ALA A 35 6.94 7.13 0.43
CA ALA A 35 6.01 6.01 0.54
C ALA A 35 5.63 5.70 2.00
N SER A 36 6.61 5.66 2.91
CA SER A 36 6.36 5.43 4.33
C SER A 36 5.62 6.59 4.99
N VAL A 37 6.01 7.84 4.69
CA VAL A 37 5.37 9.04 5.26
C VAL A 37 3.92 9.17 4.80
N VAL A 38 3.63 8.91 3.51
CA VAL A 38 2.24 8.99 3.02
C VAL A 38 1.38 7.91 3.66
N PHE A 39 1.91 6.68 3.83
CA PHE A 39 1.18 5.59 4.45
C PHE A 39 0.84 5.88 5.92
N SER A 40 1.83 6.29 6.73
CA SER A 40 1.60 6.61 8.15
C SER A 40 0.66 7.79 8.31
N THR A 41 0.90 8.88 7.59
CA THR A 41 0.08 10.09 7.68
C THR A 41 -1.36 9.83 7.27
N TYR A 42 -1.59 9.01 6.23
CA TYR A 42 -2.94 8.68 5.76
C TYR A 42 -3.67 7.77 6.76
N THR A 43 -3.03 6.70 7.22
CA THR A 43 -3.66 5.75 8.16
C THR A 43 -3.92 6.36 9.53
N GLU A 44 -3.08 7.30 10.00
CA GLU A 44 -3.30 8.02 11.27
C GLU A 44 -4.40 9.07 11.19
N LYS A 45 -4.55 9.75 10.05
CA LYS A 45 -5.46 10.90 9.91
C LYS A 45 -6.82 10.55 9.31
N HIS A 46 -6.98 9.40 8.66
CA HIS A 46 -8.21 9.07 7.97
C HIS A 46 -9.28 8.57 8.97
N PRO A 47 -10.44 9.24 9.08
CA PRO A 47 -11.44 8.94 10.13
C PRO A 47 -12.09 7.55 9.99
N SER A 48 -12.08 6.98 8.78
CA SER A 48 -12.62 5.65 8.50
C SER A 48 -11.61 4.50 8.66
N ILE A 49 -10.37 4.80 9.07
CA ILE A 49 -9.34 3.79 9.33
C ILE A 49 -9.16 3.69 10.84
N GLU A 50 -9.37 2.49 11.38
CA GLU A 50 -9.07 2.21 12.77
C GLU A 50 -7.55 2.20 13.01
N LYS A 51 -7.12 2.51 14.23
CA LYS A 51 -5.71 2.47 14.59
C LYS A 51 -5.15 1.06 14.37
N GLY A 52 -4.03 0.98 13.66
CA GLY A 52 -3.24 -0.23 13.44
C GLY A 52 -1.75 0.12 13.41
N PRO A 53 -0.88 -0.82 12.97
CA PRO A 53 -1.17 -2.22 12.62
C PRO A 53 -1.36 -3.15 13.85
N PRO A 54 -2.10 -4.28 13.71
CA PRO A 54 -2.75 -4.76 12.49
C PRO A 54 -4.03 -3.97 12.16
N PHE A 55 -4.26 -3.73 10.87
CA PHE A 55 -5.46 -3.06 10.35
C PHE A 55 -6.56 -4.08 10.05
N VAL A 56 -7.81 -3.63 10.06
CA VAL A 56 -8.96 -4.46 9.63
C VAL A 56 -8.89 -4.77 8.13
N GLN A 57 -8.42 -3.82 7.34
CA GLN A 57 -8.29 -3.93 5.88
C GLN A 57 -7.04 -4.75 5.51
N PRO A 58 -7.18 -5.91 4.83
CA PRO A 58 -6.04 -6.73 4.43
C PRO A 58 -5.07 -6.00 3.51
N LEU A 59 -5.57 -5.11 2.64
CA LEU A 59 -4.73 -4.33 1.72
C LEU A 59 -3.80 -3.36 2.47
N LEU A 60 -4.24 -2.75 3.58
CA LEU A 60 -3.37 -1.90 4.41
C LEU A 60 -2.27 -2.72 5.09
N ASN A 61 -2.60 -3.93 5.56
CA ASN A 61 -1.60 -4.84 6.12
C ASN A 61 -0.57 -5.27 5.08
N PHE A 62 -1.02 -5.56 3.84
CA PHE A 62 -0.11 -5.83 2.72
C PHE A 62 0.86 -4.66 2.50
N ILE A 63 0.34 -3.43 2.39
CA ILE A 63 1.18 -2.24 2.15
C ILE A 63 2.16 -2.00 3.31
N TRP A 64 1.73 -2.22 4.55
CA TRP A 64 2.61 -2.12 5.72
C TRP A 64 3.76 -3.13 5.65
N PHE A 65 3.47 -4.41 5.40
CA PHE A 65 4.49 -5.44 5.25
C PHE A 65 5.38 -5.22 4.02
N LEU A 66 4.82 -4.69 2.93
CA LEU A 66 5.56 -4.31 1.73
C LEU A 66 6.62 -3.27 2.04
N LEU A 67 6.26 -2.19 2.75
CA LEU A 67 7.20 -1.14 3.14
C LEU A 67 8.32 -1.70 4.03
N LEU A 68 8.01 -2.61 4.97
CA LEU A 68 9.01 -3.28 5.79
C LEU A 68 9.95 -4.19 4.96
N ALA A 69 9.42 -4.88 3.95
CA ALA A 69 10.21 -5.72 3.05
C ALA A 69 11.14 -4.89 2.15
N VAL A 70 10.66 -3.75 1.64
CA VAL A 70 11.41 -2.83 0.78
C VAL A 70 12.54 -2.11 1.54
N ASP A 71 12.30 -1.75 2.80
CA ASP A 71 13.31 -1.16 3.67
C ASP A 71 14.39 -2.19 4.05
N GLY A 72 13.98 -3.43 4.34
CA GLY A 72 14.88 -4.53 4.68
C GLY A 72 15.54 -5.24 3.49
N GLY A 73 15.23 -4.88 2.24
CA GLY A 73 15.76 -5.55 1.04
C GLY A 73 15.34 -7.02 0.90
N LYS A 74 14.21 -7.42 1.48
CA LYS A 74 13.81 -8.83 1.61
C LYS A 74 12.92 -9.28 0.44
N LEU A 75 13.53 -9.56 -0.71
CA LEU A 75 12.82 -9.98 -1.93
C LEU A 75 11.93 -11.22 -1.73
N THR A 76 12.37 -12.19 -0.94
CA THR A 76 11.59 -13.41 -0.64
C THR A 76 10.30 -13.09 0.14
N VAL A 77 10.36 -12.14 1.07
CA VAL A 77 9.19 -11.69 1.83
C VAL A 77 8.19 -10.99 0.90
N PHE A 78 8.69 -10.17 -0.03
CA PHE A 78 7.85 -9.54 -1.04
C PHE A 78 7.06 -10.56 -1.86
N THR A 79 7.73 -11.59 -2.40
CA THR A 79 7.07 -12.62 -3.22
C THR A 79 5.95 -13.32 -2.45
N VAL A 80 6.23 -13.72 -1.21
CA VAL A 80 5.23 -14.37 -0.35
C VAL A 80 4.05 -13.43 -0.07
N LEU A 81 4.30 -12.14 0.17
CA LEU A 81 3.22 -11.16 0.38
C LEU A 81 2.32 -11.04 -0.85
N CYS A 82 2.89 -10.98 -2.06
CA CYS A 82 2.11 -10.90 -3.29
C CYS A 82 1.24 -12.14 -3.54
N GLU A 83 1.73 -13.33 -3.18
CA GLU A 83 0.97 -14.58 -3.27
C GLU A 83 -0.18 -14.62 -2.26
N GLN A 84 0.11 -14.31 -0.99
CA GLN A 84 -0.89 -14.38 0.09
C GLN A 84 -1.99 -13.33 -0.05
N TYR A 85 -1.66 -12.14 -0.55
CA TYR A 85 -2.62 -11.04 -0.69
C TYR A 85 -3.21 -10.92 -2.10
N GLN A 86 -3.06 -11.94 -2.97
CA GLN A 86 -3.68 -12.00 -4.30
C GLN A 86 -5.16 -11.53 -4.33
N PRO A 87 -6.06 -11.96 -3.42
CA PRO A 87 -7.44 -11.50 -3.43
C PRO A 87 -7.60 -9.99 -3.24
N SER A 88 -6.70 -9.36 -2.47
CA SER A 88 -6.69 -7.91 -2.25
C SER A 88 -6.07 -7.16 -3.42
N LEU A 89 -5.04 -7.73 -4.04
CA LEU A 89 -4.35 -7.14 -5.20
C LEU A 89 -5.22 -7.19 -6.46
N LYS A 90 -6.03 -8.23 -6.65
CA LYS A 90 -6.97 -8.35 -7.78
C LYS A 90 -8.09 -7.30 -7.78
N ARG A 91 -8.23 -6.49 -6.73
CA ARG A 91 -9.21 -5.39 -6.68
C ARG A 91 -8.86 -4.26 -7.65
N ASP A 92 -7.59 -4.10 -8.02
CA ASP A 92 -7.14 -3.14 -9.01
C ASP A 92 -6.14 -3.82 -9.98
N PRO A 93 -6.45 -3.89 -11.29
CA PRO A 93 -5.53 -4.43 -12.30
C PRO A 93 -4.13 -3.81 -12.25
N MET A 94 -4.01 -2.52 -11.89
CA MET A 94 -2.73 -1.82 -11.82
C MET A 94 -1.84 -2.33 -10.68
N TYR A 95 -2.41 -2.88 -9.60
CA TYR A 95 -1.60 -3.45 -8.51
C TYR A 95 -0.89 -4.73 -8.93
N ASN A 96 -1.48 -5.50 -9.86
CA ASN A 96 -0.84 -6.67 -10.42
C ASN A 96 0.36 -6.28 -11.29
N GLU A 97 0.26 -5.23 -12.11
CA GLU A 97 1.39 -4.74 -12.92
C GLU A 97 2.56 -4.30 -12.02
N VAL A 98 2.28 -3.53 -10.97
CA VAL A 98 3.30 -3.10 -10.00
C VAL A 98 3.91 -4.29 -9.25
N SER A 99 3.12 -5.34 -8.95
CA SER A 99 3.63 -6.54 -8.29
C SER A 99 4.61 -7.34 -9.17
N VAL A 100 4.43 -7.30 -10.50
CA VAL A 100 5.31 -7.97 -11.47
C VAL A 100 6.64 -7.21 -11.60
N ASP A 101 6.62 -5.88 -11.53
CA ASP A 101 7.81 -5.02 -11.60
C ASP A 101 8.57 -4.88 -10.28
N ALA A 102 8.18 -5.60 -9.23
CA ALA A 102 8.72 -5.40 -7.88
C ALA A 102 10.22 -5.68 -7.71
N HIS A 103 10.82 -6.39 -8.65
CA HIS A 103 12.28 -6.49 -8.75
C HIS A 103 12.95 -5.10 -8.86
N LEU A 104 12.28 -4.08 -9.43
CA LEU A 104 12.78 -2.70 -9.48
C LEU A 104 12.72 -1.94 -8.15
N PHE A 105 11.92 -2.38 -7.17
CA PHE A 105 11.74 -1.63 -5.91
C PHE A 105 12.71 -2.08 -4.81
N ILE A 106 13.24 -3.30 -4.92
CA ILE A 106 14.08 -3.93 -3.90
C ILE A 106 15.58 -3.84 -4.22
N LEU A 107 15.94 -3.54 -5.48
CA LEU A 107 17.30 -3.20 -5.94
C LEU A 107 17.55 -1.68 -5.96
#